data_AF-A0A2V9HSV8-F1
#
_entry.id   AF-A0A2V9HSV8-F1
#
_cell.length_a   1.000
_cell.length_b   1.000
_cell.length_c   1.000
_cell.angle_alpha   90.00
_cell.angle_beta   90.00
_cell.angle_gamma   90.00
#
_symmetry.space_group_name_H-M   'P 1'
#
loop_
_entity.id
_entity.type
_entity.pdbx_description
1 polymer ?
#
loop_
_entity_poly.entity_id
_entity_poly.type
_entity_poly.pdbx_seq_one_letter_code
_entity_poly.pdbx_strand_id
1 'polypeptide(L)'
;MEAGTNVEDAYQRNWKEFETGFWETEISVGRLRYPRSSIFLNHWLIARTGEEVVAREVFDRFKRFADHDARLPMTRLIVQVHDASRVYRQFVTGASTHAGPIDRLGLFGYRTGVLESEVIKPFVLCLLDPEEPPIPDAQFVKALDVVESWMVRRMLVRATTKNYNQVVAELVAQVRRSDRANAGDMIESYLTGQSSESRYWPDDAEMREELGAFARLSSSWSRTTSHGARGHRGSPARLEGWKAGSWR
;
A
#
# COMPACT_ATOMS: atom_id res chain seq x y z
N MET A 1 -17.75 17.36 38.27
CA MET A 1 -16.63 16.47 38.60
C MET A 1 -17.03 15.08 38.15
N GLU A 2 -16.82 14.75 36.89
CA GLU A 2 -16.87 13.36 36.44
C GLU A 2 -15.51 12.73 36.73
N ALA A 3 -15.57 11.54 37.32
CA ALA A 3 -14.47 10.79 37.88
C ALA A 3 -13.31 10.62 36.89
N GLY A 4 -12.10 10.41 37.42
CA GLY A 4 -10.92 10.03 36.66
C GLY A 4 -11.14 8.74 35.88
N THR A 5 -11.77 8.86 34.72
CA THR A 5 -11.74 7.85 33.66
C THR A 5 -10.27 7.54 33.48
N ASN A 6 -9.89 6.29 33.75
CA ASN A 6 -8.52 5.90 34.03
C ASN A 6 -7.59 6.19 32.83
N VAL A 7 -7.07 7.42 32.78
CA VAL A 7 -6.21 7.93 31.70
C VAL A 7 -4.95 7.07 31.61
N GLU A 8 -4.45 6.62 32.77
CA GLU A 8 -3.32 5.72 32.87
C GLU A 8 -3.64 4.35 32.23
N ASP A 9 -4.78 3.73 32.54
CA ASP A 9 -5.16 2.47 31.89
C ASP A 9 -5.38 2.64 30.39
N ALA A 10 -6.01 3.74 29.95
CA ALA A 10 -6.22 4.02 28.54
C ALA A 10 -4.88 4.16 27.81
N TYR A 11 -3.92 4.85 28.42
CA TYR A 11 -2.56 5.00 27.93
C TYR A 11 -1.83 3.66 27.88
N GLN A 12 -1.75 2.92 28.99
CA GLN A 12 -1.02 1.65 29.08
C GLN A 12 -1.57 0.60 28.12
N ARG A 13 -2.89 0.56 27.92
CA ARG A 13 -3.54 -0.47 27.09
C ARG A 13 -3.59 -0.12 25.61
N ASN A 14 -3.79 1.15 25.25
CA ASN A 14 -4.12 1.53 23.87
C ASN A 14 -3.11 2.48 23.22
N TRP A 15 -2.36 3.26 24.01
CA TRP A 15 -1.47 4.29 23.46
C TRP A 15 0.01 3.92 23.48
N LYS A 16 0.47 3.28 24.56
CA LYS A 16 1.87 2.91 24.77
C LYS A 16 2.49 2.12 23.62
N GLU A 17 1.70 1.34 22.88
CA GLU A 17 2.19 0.62 21.71
C GLU A 17 2.75 1.57 20.63
N PHE A 18 2.14 2.75 20.43
CA PHE A 18 2.55 3.74 19.44
C PHE A 18 3.92 4.39 19.72
N GLU A 19 4.51 4.14 20.89
CA GLU A 19 5.86 4.59 21.26
C GLU A 19 6.92 3.52 20.96
N THR A 20 6.54 2.37 20.39
CA THR A 20 7.52 1.35 19.98
C THR A 20 8.26 1.79 18.71
N GLY A 21 9.49 1.30 18.52
CA GLY A 21 10.31 1.65 17.35
C GLY A 21 9.66 1.36 16.00
N PHE A 22 8.69 0.42 15.93
CA PHE A 22 7.87 0.24 14.74
C PHE A 22 7.05 1.50 14.42
N TRP A 23 6.41 2.13 15.39
CA TRP A 23 5.56 3.28 15.15
C TRP A 23 6.35 4.59 15.02
N GLU A 24 7.50 4.69 15.68
CA GLU A 24 8.41 5.84 15.56
C GLU A 24 9.23 5.84 14.25
N THR A 25 9.30 4.71 13.53
CA THR A 25 10.01 4.65 12.25
C THR A 25 9.45 5.69 11.29
N GLU A 26 10.33 6.54 10.76
CA GLU A 26 9.94 7.50 9.74
C GLU A 26 9.67 6.84 8.39
N ILE A 27 8.54 7.18 7.79
CA ILE A 27 8.18 6.78 6.43
C ILE A 27 8.06 8.01 5.53
N SER A 28 8.41 7.82 4.25
CA SER A 28 8.36 8.89 3.25
C SER A 28 6.96 9.01 2.68
N VAL A 29 6.41 10.22 2.67
CA VAL A 29 5.16 10.56 1.99
C VAL A 29 5.43 11.78 1.10
N GLY A 30 5.59 11.53 -0.19
CA GLY A 30 6.05 12.54 -1.13
C GLY A 30 7.48 13.00 -0.79
N ARG A 31 7.64 14.29 -0.44
CA ARG A 31 8.94 14.90 -0.08
C ARG A 31 9.16 15.02 1.43
N LEU A 32 8.18 14.61 2.23
CA LEU A 32 8.19 14.77 3.68
C LEU A 32 8.33 13.42 4.36
N ARG A 33 8.94 13.42 5.54
CA ARG A 33 9.06 12.25 6.41
C ARG A 33 8.18 12.45 7.62
N TYR A 34 7.46 11.40 7.99
CA TYR A 34 6.59 11.41 9.17
C TYR A 34 6.79 10.10 9.94
N PRO A 35 6.66 10.11 11.27
CA PRO A 35 6.51 8.88 12.04
C PRO A 35 5.36 8.04 11.48
N ARG A 36 5.53 6.72 11.46
CA ARG A 36 4.52 5.77 10.97
C ARG A 36 3.20 5.92 11.71
N SER A 37 3.21 6.23 13.00
CA SER A 37 2.00 6.50 13.81
C SER A 37 1.16 7.63 13.24
N SER A 38 1.78 8.76 12.86
CA SER A 38 1.09 9.91 12.28
C SER A 38 0.41 9.58 10.95
N ILE A 39 1.11 8.84 10.09
CA ILE A 39 0.56 8.41 8.80
C ILE A 39 -0.52 7.35 8.97
N PHE A 40 -0.36 6.44 9.93
CA PHE A 40 -1.41 5.48 10.27
C PHE A 40 -2.69 6.16 10.72
N LEU A 41 -2.63 7.20 11.56
CA LEU A 41 -3.83 7.95 11.94
C LEU A 41 -4.52 8.56 10.71
N ASN A 42 -3.74 9.04 9.73
CA ASN A 42 -4.32 9.50 8.47
C ASN A 42 -4.99 8.35 7.71
N HIS A 43 -4.31 7.20 7.58
CA HIS A 43 -4.87 6.04 6.89
C HIS A 43 -6.13 5.51 7.56
N TRP A 44 -6.15 5.46 8.89
CA TRP A 44 -7.30 5.06 9.68
C TRP A 44 -8.47 6.04 9.46
N LEU A 45 -8.21 7.35 9.49
CA LEU A 45 -9.25 8.35 9.27
C LEU A 45 -9.88 8.22 7.89
N ILE A 46 -9.06 8.05 6.84
CA ILE A 46 -9.54 7.77 5.48
C ILE A 46 -10.36 6.47 5.45
N ALA A 47 -9.92 5.40 6.13
CA ALA A 47 -10.64 4.13 6.23
C ALA A 47 -12.01 4.26 6.92
N ARG A 48 -12.18 5.25 7.81
CA ARG A 48 -13.44 5.53 8.50
C ARG A 48 -14.38 6.45 7.71
N THR A 49 -13.84 7.41 6.96
CA THR A 49 -14.64 8.44 6.30
C THR A 49 -14.85 8.19 4.80
N GLY A 50 -13.91 7.51 4.14
CA GLY A 50 -13.86 7.41 2.68
C GLY A 50 -13.55 8.74 2.00
N GLU A 51 -12.93 9.68 2.73
CA GLU A 51 -12.54 10.99 2.22
C GLU A 51 -11.03 11.04 1.98
N GLU A 52 -10.58 11.75 0.95
CA GLU A 52 -9.14 12.05 0.82
C GLU A 52 -8.74 13.07 1.89
N VAL A 53 -7.78 12.69 2.73
CA VAL A 53 -7.22 13.57 3.77
C VAL A 53 -5.71 13.66 3.58
N VAL A 54 -5.20 14.86 3.37
CA VAL A 54 -3.76 15.12 3.32
C VAL A 54 -3.17 15.11 4.72
N ALA A 55 -1.96 14.55 4.86
CA ALA A 55 -1.32 14.32 6.16
C ALA A 55 -1.21 15.57 7.05
N ARG A 56 -1.04 16.76 6.46
CA ARG A 56 -0.96 18.03 7.21
C ARG A 56 -2.28 18.45 7.88
N GLU A 57 -3.42 17.95 7.40
CA GLU A 57 -4.76 18.29 7.88
C GLU A 57 -5.36 17.21 8.79
N VAL A 58 -4.61 16.11 9.03
CA VAL A 58 -5.12 14.93 9.75
C VAL A 58 -5.61 15.26 11.15
N PHE A 59 -4.89 16.11 11.89
CA PHE A 59 -5.25 16.46 13.26
C PHE A 59 -6.59 17.21 13.32
N ASP A 60 -6.73 18.25 12.51
CA ASP A 60 -7.96 19.04 12.43
C ASP A 60 -9.13 18.20 11.95
N ARG A 61 -8.93 17.35 10.94
CA ARG A 61 -9.98 16.45 10.43
C ARG A 61 -10.36 15.37 11.46
N PHE A 62 -9.38 14.82 12.19
CA PHE A 62 -9.63 13.85 13.26
C PHE A 62 -10.42 14.49 14.41
N LYS A 63 -10.07 15.72 14.82
CA LYS A 63 -10.82 16.43 15.86
C LYS A 63 -12.28 16.62 15.45
N ARG A 64 -12.54 17.11 14.23
CA ARG A 64 -13.91 17.22 13.71
C ARG A 64 -14.63 15.88 13.66
N PHE A 65 -13.91 14.82 13.25
CA PHE A 65 -14.46 13.46 13.24
C PHE A 65 -14.89 13.02 14.64
N ALA A 66 -14.01 13.17 15.64
CA ALA A 66 -14.29 12.77 17.01
C ALA A 66 -15.44 13.57 17.63
N ASP A 67 -15.49 14.89 17.38
CA ASP A 67 -16.47 15.80 17.99
C ASP A 67 -17.86 15.71 17.32
N HIS A 68 -17.93 15.39 16.03
CA HIS A 68 -19.18 15.53 15.25
C HIS A 68 -19.59 14.29 14.45
N ASP A 69 -18.65 13.56 13.85
CA ASP A 69 -18.97 12.49 12.91
C ASP A 69 -19.11 11.13 13.62
N ALA A 70 -18.17 10.82 14.53
CA ALA A 70 -18.02 9.51 15.14
C ALA A 70 -19.22 9.15 16.03
N ARG A 71 -19.82 10.15 16.70
CA ARG A 71 -20.91 9.98 17.69
C ARG A 71 -20.58 8.93 18.76
N LEU A 72 -19.30 8.80 19.08
CA LEU A 72 -18.76 7.87 20.06
C LEU A 72 -17.95 8.63 21.11
N PRO A 73 -17.95 8.20 22.38
CA PRO A 73 -17.02 8.71 23.37
C PRO A 73 -15.56 8.49 22.94
N MET A 74 -14.67 9.44 23.29
CA MET A 74 -13.23 9.35 22.99
C MET A 74 -12.60 8.03 23.47
N THR A 75 -13.06 7.49 24.60
CA THR A 75 -12.60 6.20 25.14
C THR A 75 -12.87 5.02 24.20
N ARG A 76 -14.01 5.02 23.50
CA ARG A 76 -14.32 4.01 22.47
C ARG A 76 -13.52 4.26 21.20
N LEU A 77 -13.32 5.52 20.83
CA LEU A 77 -12.53 5.90 19.66
C LEU A 77 -11.09 5.40 19.75
N ILE A 78 -10.47 5.57 20.93
CA ILE A 78 -9.10 5.11 21.19
C ILE A 78 -8.98 3.59 21.04
N VAL A 79 -9.98 2.82 21.50
CA VAL A 79 -10.01 1.36 21.31
C VAL A 79 -10.10 0.99 19.83
N GLN A 80 -10.96 1.67 19.05
CA GLN A 80 -11.07 1.44 17.60
C GLN A 80 -9.76 1.75 16.86
N VAL A 81 -9.08 2.84 17.25
CA VAL A 81 -7.77 3.19 16.69
C VAL A 81 -6.74 2.12 17.03
N HIS A 82 -6.72 1.63 18.28
CA HIS A 82 -5.82 0.57 18.70
C HIS A 82 -6.06 -0.74 17.94
N ASP A 83 -7.31 -1.18 17.80
CA ASP A 83 -7.61 -2.44 17.11
C ASP A 83 -7.25 -2.38 15.62
N ALA A 84 -7.50 -1.23 14.97
CA ALA A 84 -7.04 -1.00 13.60
C ALA A 84 -5.51 -0.94 13.48
N SER A 85 -4.81 -0.49 14.53
CA SER A 85 -3.34 -0.46 14.54
C SER A 85 -2.75 -1.88 14.47
N ARG A 86 -3.41 -2.87 15.06
CA ARG A 86 -3.02 -4.28 14.98
C ARG A 86 -3.15 -4.81 13.56
N VAL A 87 -4.25 -4.50 12.88
CA VAL A 87 -4.47 -4.82 11.46
C VAL A 87 -3.38 -4.18 10.59
N TYR A 88 -3.12 -2.90 10.81
CA TYR A 88 -2.07 -2.16 10.10
C TYR A 88 -0.70 -2.81 10.27
N ARG A 89 -0.34 -3.10 11.52
CA ARG A 89 0.95 -3.72 11.85
C ARG A 89 1.08 -5.09 11.19
N GLN A 90 0.06 -5.93 11.31
CA GLN A 90 0.02 -7.26 10.69
C GLN A 90 0.25 -7.16 9.17
N PHE A 91 -0.44 -6.24 8.49
CA PHE A 91 -0.28 -6.03 7.05
C PHE A 91 1.15 -5.61 6.69
N VAL A 92 1.69 -4.60 7.37
CA VAL A 92 3.04 -4.07 7.10
C VAL A 92 4.12 -5.12 7.37
N THR A 93 4.00 -5.89 8.46
CA THR A 93 4.99 -6.92 8.79
C THR A 93 4.85 -8.18 7.95
N GLY A 94 3.62 -8.58 7.60
CA GLY A 94 3.36 -9.76 6.77
C GLY A 94 3.91 -9.61 5.34
N ALA A 95 3.89 -8.38 4.80
CA ALA A 95 4.54 -8.05 3.53
C ALA A 95 6.07 -8.27 3.53
N SER A 96 6.68 -8.28 4.72
CA SER A 96 8.14 -8.41 4.91
C SER A 96 8.57 -9.83 5.30
N THR A 97 7.64 -10.80 5.31
CA THR A 97 7.95 -12.19 5.69
C THR A 97 8.62 -12.91 4.50
N HIS A 98 9.91 -13.24 4.66
CA HIS A 98 10.72 -13.91 3.62
C HIS A 98 10.79 -15.43 3.77
N ALA A 99 10.09 -16.01 4.75
CA ALA A 99 10.13 -17.43 5.06
C ALA A 99 8.73 -17.98 5.36
N GLY A 100 8.40 -19.15 4.81
CA GLY A 100 7.08 -19.76 4.91
C GLY A 100 6.14 -19.38 3.75
N PRO A 101 4.95 -20.01 3.67
CA PRO A 101 3.95 -19.68 2.66
C PRO A 101 3.42 -18.26 2.90
N ILE A 102 3.57 -17.39 1.90
CA ILE A 102 2.95 -16.06 1.89
C ILE A 102 1.46 -16.21 1.56
N ASP A 103 0.59 -15.72 2.43
CA ASP A 103 -0.85 -15.70 2.18
C ASP A 103 -1.22 -14.60 1.17
N ARG A 104 -2.49 -14.56 0.74
CA ARG A 104 -2.92 -13.61 -0.28
C ARG A 104 -2.75 -12.16 0.14
N LEU A 105 -3.02 -11.83 1.41
CA LEU A 105 -2.88 -10.49 1.97
C LEU A 105 -1.40 -10.07 2.06
N GLY A 106 -0.52 -10.98 2.51
CA GLY A 106 0.92 -10.77 2.53
C GLY A 106 1.47 -10.53 1.13
N LEU A 107 1.02 -11.30 0.13
CA LEU A 107 1.45 -11.13 -1.26
C LEU A 107 0.98 -9.78 -1.83
N PHE A 108 -0.24 -9.37 -1.51
CA PHE A 108 -0.76 -8.03 -1.83
C PHE A 108 0.11 -6.94 -1.20
N GLY A 109 0.45 -7.08 0.08
CA GLY A 109 1.31 -6.16 0.80
C GLY A 109 2.72 -6.06 0.21
N TYR A 110 3.31 -7.20 -0.15
CA TYR A 110 4.61 -7.24 -0.82
C TYR A 110 4.58 -6.51 -2.17
N ARG A 111 3.61 -6.83 -3.03
CA ARG A 111 3.50 -6.24 -4.38
C ARG A 111 3.21 -4.75 -4.32
N THR A 112 2.28 -4.32 -3.47
CA THR A 112 1.98 -2.89 -3.28
C THR A 112 3.12 -2.12 -2.61
N GLY A 113 3.93 -2.80 -1.77
CA GLY A 113 5.17 -2.28 -1.24
C GLY A 113 6.25 -2.07 -2.30
N VAL A 114 6.40 -3.00 -3.26
CA VAL A 114 7.28 -2.82 -4.44
C VAL A 114 6.83 -1.65 -5.31
N LEU A 115 5.53 -1.36 -5.36
CA LEU A 115 4.97 -0.17 -6.02
C LEU A 115 5.14 1.12 -5.20
N GLU A 116 5.76 1.06 -4.02
CA GLU A 116 5.92 2.18 -3.08
C GLU A 116 4.59 2.86 -2.71
N SER A 117 3.50 2.09 -2.71
CA SER A 117 2.13 2.61 -2.61
C SER A 117 1.60 2.57 -1.17
N GLU A 118 1.93 3.60 -0.39
CA GLU A 118 1.37 3.82 0.95
C GLU A 118 -0.16 3.98 0.95
N VAL A 119 -0.69 4.49 -0.17
CA VAL A 119 -2.09 4.91 -0.34
C VAL A 119 -3.08 3.74 -0.30
N ILE A 120 -2.60 2.50 -0.33
CA ILE A 120 -3.44 1.30 -0.27
C ILE A 120 -3.86 0.91 1.14
N LYS A 121 -3.14 1.39 2.16
CA LYS A 121 -3.36 0.99 3.55
C LYS A 121 -4.74 1.37 4.09
N PRO A 122 -5.35 2.53 3.75
CA PRO A 122 -6.74 2.81 4.11
C PRO A 122 -7.73 1.78 3.57
N PHE A 123 -7.51 1.29 2.35
CA PHE A 123 -8.35 0.27 1.74
C PHE A 123 -8.25 -1.06 2.52
N VAL A 124 -7.04 -1.50 2.84
CA VAL A 124 -6.84 -2.71 3.66
C VAL A 124 -7.48 -2.57 5.04
N LEU A 125 -7.33 -1.41 5.69
CA LEU A 125 -7.99 -1.13 6.97
C LEU A 125 -9.52 -1.17 6.87
N CYS A 126 -10.10 -0.74 5.76
CA CYS A 126 -11.54 -0.80 5.53
C CYS A 126 -12.05 -2.24 5.29
N LEU A 127 -11.28 -3.05 4.54
CA LEU A 127 -11.64 -4.45 4.29
C LEU A 127 -11.55 -5.31 5.56
N LEU A 128 -10.62 -4.99 6.46
CA LEU A 128 -10.35 -5.73 7.69
C LEU A 128 -10.78 -4.96 8.96
N ASP A 129 -11.71 -4.01 8.81
CA ASP A 129 -12.22 -3.19 9.93
C ASP A 129 -12.84 -4.09 11.01
N PRO A 130 -12.26 -4.18 12.23
CA PRO A 130 -12.75 -5.06 13.29
C PRO A 130 -14.15 -4.70 13.80
N GLU A 131 -14.61 -3.47 13.55
CA GLU A 131 -15.93 -2.99 13.97
C GLU A 131 -17.04 -3.37 12.98
N GLU A 132 -16.70 -3.96 11.84
CA GLU A 132 -17.64 -4.34 10.78
C GLU A 132 -17.71 -5.88 10.63
N PRO A 133 -18.80 -6.43 10.07
CA PRO A 133 -18.85 -7.85 9.73
C PRO A 133 -17.70 -8.24 8.79
N PRO A 134 -17.09 -9.43 8.97
CA PRO A 134 -16.02 -9.88 8.09
C PRO A 134 -16.52 -10.04 6.65
N ILE A 135 -15.68 -9.66 5.70
CA ILE A 135 -15.95 -9.90 4.27
C ILE A 135 -15.74 -11.39 4.00
N PRO A 136 -16.65 -12.07 3.27
CA PRO A 136 -16.44 -13.46 2.86
C PRO A 136 -15.13 -13.64 2.10
N ASP A 137 -14.38 -14.71 2.39
CA ASP A 137 -13.02 -14.94 1.85
C ASP A 137 -12.93 -14.78 0.32
N ALA A 138 -13.92 -15.30 -0.42
CA ALA A 138 -13.94 -15.17 -1.88
C ALA A 138 -14.01 -13.71 -2.35
N GLN A 139 -14.80 -12.88 -1.67
CA GLN A 139 -14.94 -11.46 -1.97
C GLN A 139 -13.74 -10.65 -1.50
N PHE A 140 -13.14 -11.04 -0.39
CA PHE A 140 -11.91 -10.45 0.11
C PHE A 140 -10.74 -10.69 -0.87
N VAL A 141 -10.54 -11.94 -1.31
CA VAL A 141 -9.52 -12.28 -2.30
C VAL A 141 -9.78 -11.55 -3.62
N LYS A 142 -11.03 -11.53 -4.10
CA LYS A 142 -11.41 -10.79 -5.31
C LYS A 142 -11.10 -9.30 -5.18
N ALA A 143 -11.42 -8.67 -4.07
CA ALA A 143 -11.12 -7.26 -3.80
C ALA A 143 -9.62 -6.96 -3.93
N LEU A 144 -8.76 -7.82 -3.36
CA LEU A 144 -7.31 -7.69 -3.46
C LEU A 144 -6.82 -7.91 -4.90
N ASP A 145 -7.31 -8.95 -5.59
CA ASP A 145 -6.92 -9.27 -6.98
C ASP A 145 -7.26 -8.15 -7.95
N VAL A 146 -8.45 -7.58 -7.84
CA VAL A 146 -8.95 -6.52 -8.71
C VAL A 146 -8.12 -5.24 -8.54
N VAL A 147 -7.92 -4.79 -7.29
CA VAL A 147 -7.16 -3.57 -7.01
C VAL A 147 -5.69 -3.75 -7.39
N GLU A 148 -5.11 -4.91 -7.08
CA GLU A 148 -3.73 -5.23 -7.45
C GLU A 148 -3.56 -5.26 -8.97
N SER A 149 -4.48 -5.92 -9.69
CA SER A 149 -4.48 -5.95 -11.17
C SER A 149 -4.54 -4.54 -11.74
N TRP A 150 -5.44 -3.68 -11.24
CA TRP A 150 -5.53 -2.29 -11.66
C TRP A 150 -4.20 -1.54 -11.46
N MET A 151 -3.59 -1.62 -10.27
CA MET A 151 -2.33 -0.92 -9.98
C MET A 151 -1.17 -1.45 -10.82
N VAL A 152 -1.02 -2.78 -10.90
CA VAL A 152 0.10 -3.44 -11.60
C VAL A 152 0.02 -3.23 -13.10
N ARG A 153 -1.16 -3.36 -13.70
CA ARG A 153 -1.34 -3.10 -15.14
C ARG A 153 -1.00 -1.64 -15.47
N ARG A 154 -1.46 -0.70 -14.66
CA ARG A 154 -1.13 0.73 -14.83
C ARG A 154 0.37 1.00 -14.71
N MET A 155 1.08 0.34 -13.79
CA MET A 155 2.54 0.40 -13.74
C MET A 155 3.18 -0.13 -15.02
N LEU A 156 2.72 -1.29 -15.52
CA LEU A 156 3.31 -1.94 -16.70
C LEU A 156 3.16 -1.10 -17.98
N VAL A 157 2.00 -0.47 -18.17
CA VAL A 157 1.75 0.48 -19.28
C VAL A 157 2.27 1.89 -18.99
N ARG A 158 2.94 2.09 -17.84
CA ARG A 158 3.52 3.37 -17.40
C ARG A 158 2.50 4.51 -17.29
N ALA A 159 1.25 4.17 -16.97
CA ALA A 159 0.21 5.14 -16.69
C ALA A 159 0.53 5.96 -15.43
N THR A 160 0.03 7.19 -15.37
CA THR A 160 0.25 8.09 -14.23
C THR A 160 -0.39 7.56 -12.94
N THR A 161 0.31 7.69 -11.81
CA THR A 161 -0.23 7.42 -10.47
C THR A 161 -1.07 8.56 -9.90
N LYS A 162 -1.28 9.63 -10.68
CA LYS A 162 -2.16 10.74 -10.31
C LYS A 162 -3.55 10.19 -9.95
N ASN A 163 -4.13 10.72 -8.88
CA ASN A 163 -5.45 10.37 -8.35
C ASN A 163 -5.57 9.00 -7.65
N TYR A 164 -4.47 8.28 -7.38
CA TYR A 164 -4.57 7.01 -6.62
C TYR A 164 -5.19 7.22 -5.22
N ASN A 165 -4.81 8.27 -4.50
CA ASN A 165 -5.42 8.63 -3.20
C ASN A 165 -6.95 8.74 -3.31
N GLN A 166 -7.41 9.52 -4.29
CA GLN A 166 -8.82 9.78 -4.51
C GLN A 166 -9.58 8.51 -4.91
N VAL A 167 -9.00 7.69 -5.80
CA VAL A 167 -9.57 6.37 -6.18
C VAL A 167 -9.69 5.46 -4.95
N VAL A 168 -8.66 5.39 -4.10
CA VAL A 168 -8.71 4.58 -2.88
C VAL A 168 -9.74 5.11 -1.88
N ALA A 169 -9.83 6.43 -1.67
CA ALA A 169 -10.85 7.03 -0.81
C ALA A 169 -12.27 6.73 -1.33
N GLU A 170 -12.50 6.84 -2.65
CA GLU A 170 -13.78 6.48 -3.29
C GLU A 170 -14.11 4.99 -3.17
N LEU A 171 -13.11 4.09 -3.28
CA LEU A 171 -13.29 2.67 -3.03
C LEU A 171 -13.70 2.40 -1.58
N VAL A 172 -13.00 2.99 -0.61
CA VAL A 172 -13.35 2.90 0.81
C VAL A 172 -14.78 3.39 1.05
N ALA A 173 -15.14 4.57 0.51
CA ALA A 173 -16.49 5.12 0.66
C ALA A 173 -17.57 4.18 0.13
N GLN A 174 -17.32 3.51 -1.00
CA GLN A 174 -18.25 2.55 -1.58
C GLN A 174 -18.34 1.26 -0.77
N VAL A 175 -17.21 0.70 -0.31
CA VAL A 175 -17.21 -0.49 0.56
C VAL A 175 -18.02 -0.23 1.82
N ARG A 176 -17.85 0.94 2.45
CA ARG A 176 -18.60 1.31 3.67
C ARG A 176 -20.11 1.49 3.47
N ARG A 177 -20.56 1.76 2.23
CA ARG A 177 -21.99 1.98 1.90
C ARG A 177 -22.66 0.75 1.30
N SER A 178 -21.88 -0.26 0.94
CA SER A 178 -22.36 -1.45 0.23
C SER A 178 -22.46 -2.65 1.17
N ASP A 179 -23.17 -3.67 0.71
CA ASP A 179 -23.14 -4.97 1.38
C ASP A 179 -21.74 -5.59 1.25
N ARG A 180 -21.11 -5.83 2.41
CA ARG A 180 -19.76 -6.42 2.50
C ARG A 180 -19.71 -7.84 1.93
N ALA A 181 -20.85 -8.53 1.83
CA ALA A 181 -20.95 -9.82 1.16
C ALA A 181 -20.71 -9.76 -0.36
N ASN A 182 -20.69 -8.57 -0.96
CA ASN A 182 -20.44 -8.35 -2.39
C ASN A 182 -19.28 -7.35 -2.63
N ALA A 183 -18.41 -7.15 -1.64
CA ALA A 183 -17.38 -6.10 -1.68
C ALA A 183 -16.46 -6.21 -2.90
N GLY A 184 -15.98 -7.42 -3.22
CA GLY A 184 -15.09 -7.66 -4.37
C GLY A 184 -15.78 -7.40 -5.71
N ASP A 185 -17.03 -7.81 -5.87
CA ASP A 185 -17.83 -7.54 -7.07
C ASP A 185 -18.09 -6.05 -7.27
N MET A 186 -18.41 -5.34 -6.19
CA MET A 186 -18.60 -3.89 -6.22
C MET A 186 -17.31 -3.16 -6.65
N ILE A 187 -16.17 -3.54 -6.06
CA ILE A 187 -14.86 -2.94 -6.38
C ILE A 187 -14.50 -3.16 -7.86
N GLU A 188 -14.73 -4.37 -8.38
CA GLU A 188 -14.56 -4.68 -9.80
C GLU A 188 -15.43 -3.78 -10.67
N SER A 189 -16.73 -3.72 -10.39
CA SER A 189 -17.66 -2.88 -11.15
C SER A 189 -17.24 -1.42 -11.14
N TYR A 190 -16.75 -0.88 -10.02
CA TYR A 190 -16.30 0.50 -9.93
C TYR A 190 -15.05 0.75 -10.79
N LEU A 191 -14.03 -0.12 -10.72
CA LEU A 191 -12.78 0.05 -11.47
C LEU A 191 -12.97 -0.16 -12.97
N THR A 192 -13.80 -1.14 -13.37
CA THR A 192 -14.17 -1.34 -14.78
C THR A 192 -14.93 -0.15 -15.35
N GLY A 193 -15.69 0.57 -14.51
CA GLY A 193 -16.41 1.79 -14.91
C GLY A 193 -15.53 3.03 -15.07
N GLN A 194 -14.23 2.98 -14.73
CA GLN A 194 -13.34 4.14 -14.86
C GLN A 194 -12.83 4.29 -16.29
N SER A 195 -13.00 5.48 -16.87
CA SER A 195 -12.57 5.78 -18.25
C SER A 195 -11.54 6.91 -18.38
N SER A 196 -11.36 7.73 -17.33
CA SER A 196 -10.38 8.82 -17.38
C SER A 196 -8.95 8.28 -17.41
N GLU A 197 -8.04 8.94 -18.13
CA GLU A 197 -6.62 8.56 -18.25
C GLU A 197 -5.92 8.33 -16.89
N SER A 198 -6.31 9.10 -15.87
CA SER A 198 -5.74 8.97 -14.52
C SER A 198 -6.36 7.85 -13.66
N ARG A 199 -7.34 7.10 -14.16
CA ARG A 199 -8.11 6.13 -13.37
C ARG A 199 -8.46 4.83 -14.09
N TYR A 200 -8.46 4.81 -15.43
CA TYR A 200 -8.89 3.65 -16.20
C TYR A 200 -8.12 2.38 -15.84
N TRP A 201 -8.73 1.23 -16.08
CA TRP A 201 -8.11 -0.07 -15.91
C TRP A 201 -7.62 -0.59 -17.27
N PRO A 202 -6.30 -0.71 -17.49
CA PRO A 202 -5.78 -1.25 -18.75
C PRO A 202 -6.30 -2.66 -19.03
N ASP A 203 -6.76 -2.88 -20.26
CA ASP A 203 -7.33 -4.15 -20.66
C ASP A 203 -6.26 -5.17 -21.09
N ASP A 204 -6.69 -6.39 -21.41
CA ASP A 204 -5.77 -7.44 -21.82
C ASP A 204 -5.12 -7.19 -23.19
N ALA A 205 -5.75 -6.41 -24.07
CA ALA A 205 -5.19 -6.10 -25.39
C ALA A 205 -4.01 -5.13 -25.25
N GLU A 206 -4.19 -4.07 -24.47
CA GLU A 206 -3.16 -3.10 -24.12
C GLU A 206 -1.98 -3.78 -23.40
N MET A 207 -2.28 -4.67 -22.46
CA MET A 207 -1.25 -5.45 -21.76
C MET A 207 -0.42 -6.35 -22.70
N ARG A 208 -1.06 -7.01 -23.66
CA ARG A 208 -0.34 -7.85 -24.65
C ARG A 208 0.53 -7.00 -25.57
N GLU A 209 0.06 -5.82 -25.96
CA GLU A 209 0.83 -4.90 -26.80
C GLU A 209 2.10 -4.42 -26.08
N GLU A 210 1.95 -3.92 -24.86
CA GLU A 210 3.08 -3.42 -24.05
C GLU A 210 4.09 -4.52 -23.73
N LEU A 211 3.63 -5.69 -23.25
CA LEU A 211 4.52 -6.83 -22.96
C LEU A 211 5.20 -7.37 -24.23
N GLY A 212 4.50 -7.36 -25.37
CA GLY A 212 5.09 -7.70 -26.67
C GLY A 212 6.19 -6.72 -27.08
N ALA A 213 6.01 -5.43 -26.82
CA ALA A 213 7.04 -4.41 -27.05
C ALA A 213 8.28 -4.65 -26.19
N PHE A 214 8.11 -4.95 -24.89
CA PHE A 214 9.21 -5.31 -24.00
C PHE A 214 10.00 -6.54 -24.47
N ALA A 215 9.30 -7.61 -24.90
CA ALA A 215 9.96 -8.81 -25.40
C ALA A 215 10.78 -8.56 -26.68
N ARG A 216 10.30 -7.66 -27.55
CA ARG A 216 11.05 -7.26 -28.75
C ARG A 216 12.33 -6.51 -28.38
N LEU A 217 12.25 -5.58 -27.42
CA LEU A 217 13.39 -4.81 -26.92
C LEU A 217 14.45 -5.69 -26.23
N SER A 218 14.03 -6.68 -25.43
CA SER A 218 14.99 -7.60 -24.81
C SER A 218 15.70 -8.47 -25.84
N SER A 219 14.97 -8.95 -26.86
CA SER A 219 15.52 -9.79 -27.94
C SER A 219 16.49 -9.04 -28.87
N SER A 220 16.33 -7.73 -29.04
CA SER A 220 17.25 -6.90 -29.82
C SER A 220 18.53 -6.63 -29.03
N TRP A 221 18.42 -6.41 -27.72
CA TRP A 221 19.57 -6.24 -26.82
C TRP A 221 20.45 -7.50 -26.74
N SER A 222 19.85 -8.69 -26.71
CA SER A 222 20.58 -9.97 -26.81
C SER A 222 21.26 -10.19 -28.17
N ARG A 223 20.72 -9.62 -29.26
CA ARG A 223 21.32 -9.68 -30.61
C ARG A 223 22.50 -8.70 -30.77
N THR A 224 22.42 -7.51 -30.19
CA THR A 224 23.50 -6.52 -30.27
C THR A 224 24.71 -6.94 -29.43
N THR A 225 24.50 -7.53 -28.26
CA THR A 225 25.56 -8.07 -27.40
C THR A 225 26.24 -9.32 -27.99
N SER A 226 25.53 -10.12 -28.78
CA SER A 226 26.12 -11.26 -29.50
C SER A 226 26.86 -10.87 -30.79
N HIS A 227 26.58 -9.71 -31.38
CA HIS A 227 27.37 -9.15 -32.50
C HIS A 227 28.63 -8.39 -32.04
N GLY A 228 28.62 -7.78 -30.85
CA GLY A 228 29.80 -7.13 -30.26
C GLY A 228 30.91 -8.11 -29.82
N ALA A 229 30.57 -9.37 -29.56
CA ALA A 229 31.54 -10.40 -29.14
C ALA A 229 32.26 -11.12 -30.29
N ARG A 230 31.92 -10.84 -31.57
CA ARG A 230 32.61 -11.43 -32.75
C ARG A 230 33.69 -10.53 -33.36
N GLY A 231 34.00 -9.40 -32.71
CA GLY A 231 34.92 -8.38 -33.23
C GLY A 231 36.28 -8.28 -32.51
N HIS A 232 36.77 -9.30 -31.80
CA HIS A 232 38.16 -9.32 -31.33
C HIS A 232 38.70 -10.75 -31.24
N ARG A 233 39.19 -11.28 -32.36
CA ARG A 233 40.29 -12.28 -32.35
C ARG A 233 41.59 -11.53 -32.61
N GLY A 234 42.27 -11.14 -31.54
CA GLY A 234 43.67 -10.71 -31.53
C GLY A 234 44.40 -11.48 -30.43
N SER A 235 45.52 -12.09 -30.79
CA SER A 235 46.35 -13.05 -30.04
C SER A 235 46.71 -12.70 -28.57
N PRO A 236 47.12 -13.70 -27.76
CA PRO A 236 47.34 -13.56 -26.33
C PRO A 236 48.71 -12.91 -26.02
N ALA A 237 48.71 -11.83 -25.25
CA ALA A 237 49.91 -11.22 -24.71
C ALA A 237 49.88 -11.23 -23.17
N ARG A 238 50.65 -12.17 -22.62
CA ARG A 238 51.57 -12.06 -21.48
C ARG A 238 51.08 -11.31 -20.23
N LEU A 239 50.77 -12.10 -19.20
CA LEU A 239 50.68 -11.69 -17.80
C LEU A 239 52.07 -11.27 -17.27
N GLU A 240 52.27 -10.00 -16.95
CA GLU A 240 53.29 -9.58 -15.97
C GLU A 240 52.84 -8.32 -15.23
N GLY A 241 52.99 -8.34 -13.90
CA GLY A 241 53.32 -7.13 -13.14
C GLY A 241 52.22 -6.48 -12.29
N TRP A 242 51.72 -7.16 -11.25
CA TRP A 242 51.15 -6.48 -10.08
C TRP A 242 51.98 -6.83 -8.84
N LYS A 243 52.85 -5.89 -8.44
CA LYS A 243 53.55 -5.89 -7.15
C LYS A 243 52.64 -5.31 -6.07
N ALA A 244 52.64 -5.97 -4.92
CA ALA A 244 52.00 -5.55 -3.68
C ALA A 244 52.66 -4.32 -3.05
N GLY A 245 51.86 -3.56 -2.29
CA GLY A 245 52.28 -2.56 -1.30
C GLY A 245 51.20 -1.48 -1.16
N SER A 246 50.77 -1.03 0.01
CA SER A 246 51.04 -1.40 1.41
C SER A 246 49.96 -0.72 2.25
N TRP A 247 49.53 -1.38 3.31
CA TRP A 247 48.73 -0.78 4.38
C TRP A 247 49.52 0.33 5.10
N ARG A 248 48.88 1.50 5.27
CA ARG A 248 48.90 2.32 6.48
C ARG A 248 47.59 3.08 6.58
#